data_AF-A0A6N8LNP5-F1
#
_entry.id   AF-A0A6N8LNP5-F1
#
_cell.length_a   1.000
_cell.length_b   1.000
_cell.length_c   1.000
_cell.angle_alpha   90.00
_cell.angle_beta   90.00
_cell.angle_gamma   90.00
#
_symmetry.space_group_name_H-M   'P 1'
#
loop_
_entity.id
_entity.type
_entity.pdbx_description
1 polymer ?
#
loop_
_entity_poly.entity_id
_entity_poly.type
_entity_poly.pdbx_seq_one_letter_code
_entity_poly.pdbx_strand_id
1 'polypeptide(L)'
;MLVPILAVTTSGANAQEFKYNCQNEPIAIAIPGDRLDRSIEKLRLATRCPISGTKLARGKRSKPVVGTMVPEEALQAMLNGTGLESRPIKGGFEIVRTRVR
;
A
#
# COMPACT_ATOMS: atom_id res chain seq x y z
N MET A 1 47.90 -16.22 34.69
CA MET A 1 47.66 -15.25 33.60
C MET A 1 46.49 -15.78 32.78
N LEU A 2 45.37 -15.07 32.74
CA LEU A 2 44.15 -15.49 32.01
C LEU A 2 44.00 -14.58 30.77
N VAL A 3 43.81 -15.18 29.60
CA VAL A 3 43.70 -14.49 28.30
C VAL A 3 42.21 -14.27 27.98
N PRO A 4 41.76 -13.05 27.62
CA PRO A 4 40.37 -12.81 27.29
C PRO A 4 40.09 -13.23 25.84
N ILE A 5 38.94 -13.90 25.63
CA ILE A 5 38.46 -14.34 24.32
C ILE A 5 37.58 -13.21 23.75
N LEU A 6 37.94 -12.70 22.57
CA LEU A 6 37.15 -11.72 21.81
C LEU A 6 35.91 -12.38 21.20
N ALA A 7 34.72 -11.94 21.63
CA ALA A 7 33.45 -12.33 21.02
C ALA A 7 33.19 -11.49 19.75
N VAL A 8 33.09 -12.16 18.60
CA VAL A 8 32.64 -11.56 17.34
C VAL A 8 31.11 -11.47 17.37
N THR A 9 30.57 -10.26 17.46
CA THR A 9 29.13 -10.04 17.27
C THR A 9 28.84 -9.96 15.78
N THR A 10 28.18 -10.98 15.24
CA THR A 10 27.61 -10.95 13.89
C THR A 10 26.40 -10.00 13.89
N SER A 11 26.56 -8.85 13.24
CA SER A 11 25.46 -7.91 13.00
C SER A 11 24.49 -8.52 11.98
N GLY A 12 23.53 -9.30 12.47
CA GLY A 12 22.38 -9.72 11.69
C GLY A 12 21.54 -8.51 11.34
N ALA A 13 21.63 -8.06 10.09
CA ALA A 13 20.72 -7.06 9.54
C ALA A 13 19.28 -7.57 9.71
N ASN A 14 18.53 -6.93 10.61
CA ASN A 14 17.10 -7.12 10.72
C ASN A 14 16.47 -6.54 9.44
N ALA A 15 16.30 -7.37 8.41
CA ALA A 15 15.29 -7.14 7.41
C ALA A 15 13.96 -7.17 8.18
N GLN A 16 13.44 -5.99 8.53
CA GLN A 16 12.13 -5.87 9.13
C GLN A 16 11.15 -6.48 8.13
N GLU A 17 10.71 -7.68 8.43
CA GLU A 17 9.66 -8.37 7.70
C GLU A 17 8.41 -7.53 7.88
N PHE A 18 8.20 -6.58 6.96
CA PHE A 18 6.94 -5.86 6.86
C PHE A 18 5.88 -6.94 6.87
N LYS A 19 5.03 -6.98 7.91
CA LYS A 19 3.90 -7.90 7.91
C LYS A 19 3.00 -7.47 6.76
N TYR A 20 3.23 -8.07 5.58
CA TYR A 20 2.45 -7.92 4.37
C TYR A 20 1.11 -8.61 4.58
N ASN A 21 0.29 -8.08 5.48
CA ASN A 21 -1.05 -8.60 5.67
C ASN A 21 -2.01 -7.43 5.76
N CYS A 22 -2.47 -7.00 4.59
CA CYS A 22 -3.61 -6.10 4.49
C CYS A 22 -4.81 -6.77 5.17
N GLN A 23 -5.18 -6.25 6.34
CA GLN A 23 -6.44 -6.56 6.99
C GLN A 23 -7.52 -5.91 6.12
N ASN A 24 -8.14 -6.67 5.21
CA ASN A 24 -9.16 -6.17 4.30
C ASN A 24 -10.52 -6.01 5.03
N GLU A 25 -10.47 -5.42 6.23
CA GLU A 25 -11.61 -5.20 7.11
C GLU A 25 -12.17 -3.79 6.88
N PRO A 26 -13.47 -3.55 7.14
CA PRO A 26 -14.05 -2.23 6.98
C PRO A 26 -13.41 -1.21 7.94
N ILE A 27 -12.93 -0.09 7.41
CA ILE A 27 -12.42 1.02 8.21
C ILE A 27 -13.05 2.33 7.74
N ALA A 28 -13.15 3.30 8.66
CA ALA A 28 -13.58 4.65 8.31
C ALA A 28 -12.48 5.36 7.52
N ILE A 29 -12.79 5.82 6.30
CA ILE A 29 -11.88 6.49 5.38
C ILE A 29 -12.45 7.85 5.03
N ALA A 30 -11.61 8.88 5.06
CA ALA A 30 -11.93 10.22 4.59
C ALA A 30 -10.73 10.78 3.83
N ILE A 31 -10.66 10.48 2.53
CA ILE A 31 -9.56 10.91 1.66
C ILE A 31 -10.13 11.87 0.62
N PRO A 32 -9.75 13.17 0.66
CA PRO A 32 -10.23 14.14 -0.31
C PRO A 32 -9.69 13.82 -1.71
N GLY A 33 -10.42 14.27 -2.74
CA GLY A 33 -9.97 14.17 -4.12
C GLY A 33 -8.71 15.01 -4.34
N ASP A 34 -7.65 14.38 -4.83
CA ASP A 34 -6.33 15.00 -5.07
C ASP A 34 -5.66 14.26 -6.24
N ARG A 35 -4.36 14.49 -6.45
CA ARG A 35 -3.53 13.64 -7.27
C ARG A 35 -3.59 12.20 -6.76
N LEU A 36 -3.78 11.26 -7.68
CA LEU A 36 -4.01 9.86 -7.37
C LEU A 36 -2.85 9.23 -6.59
N ASP A 37 -1.60 9.60 -6.92
CA ASP A 37 -0.42 9.15 -6.19
C ASP A 37 -0.45 9.54 -4.70
N ARG A 38 -0.89 10.76 -4.39
CA ARG A 38 -1.07 11.22 -2.99
C ARG A 38 -2.25 10.55 -2.30
N SER A 39 -3.37 10.34 -3.00
CA SER A 39 -4.54 9.66 -2.44
C SER A 39 -4.24 8.20 -2.10
N ILE A 40 -3.51 7.48 -2.96
CA ILE A 40 -3.06 6.11 -2.67
C ILE A 40 -2.13 6.09 -1.47
N GLU A 41 -1.21 7.05 -1.33
CA GLU A 41 -0.35 7.13 -0.15
C GLU A 41 -1.16 7.34 1.14
N LYS A 42 -2.16 8.23 1.12
CA LYS A 42 -3.09 8.41 2.25
C LYS A 42 -3.83 7.10 2.57
N LEU A 43 -4.25 6.35 1.56
CA LEU A 43 -4.92 5.07 1.75
C LEU A 43 -3.98 4.03 2.39
N ARG A 44 -2.72 3.95 1.92
CA ARG A 44 -1.70 3.07 2.52
C ARG A 44 -1.50 3.39 4.00
N LEU A 45 -1.45 4.66 4.37
CA LEU A 45 -1.28 5.08 5.76
C LEU A 45 -2.52 4.75 6.62
N ALA A 46 -3.72 4.94 6.08
CA ALA A 46 -4.97 4.66 6.79
C ALA A 46 -5.20 3.15 7.02
N THR A 47 -4.89 2.34 6.01
CA THR A 47 -5.20 0.90 5.99
C THR A 47 -4.03 0.02 6.43
N ARG A 48 -2.80 0.57 6.40
CA ARG A 48 -1.54 -0.17 6.48
C ARG A 48 -1.39 -1.26 5.41
N CYS A 49 -2.20 -1.23 4.36
CA CYS A 49 -2.12 -2.18 3.26
C CYS A 49 -0.99 -1.81 2.30
N PRO A 50 -0.07 -2.74 1.98
CA PRO A 50 0.89 -2.58 0.90
C PRO A 50 0.18 -2.38 -0.44
N ILE A 51 0.55 -1.31 -1.17
CA ILE A 51 0.05 -1.04 -2.53
C ILE A 51 1.25 -0.82 -3.47
N SER A 52 1.48 -1.74 -4.41
CA SER A 52 2.53 -1.64 -5.43
C SER A 52 2.01 -1.03 -6.74
N GLY A 53 2.89 -0.82 -7.74
CA GLY A 53 2.48 -0.26 -9.05
C GLY A 53 2.14 1.24 -9.04
N THR A 54 2.32 1.95 -7.92
CA THR A 54 1.92 3.35 -7.73
C THR A 54 2.55 4.35 -8.71
N LYS A 55 3.64 3.98 -9.40
CA LYS A 55 4.21 4.80 -10.48
C LYS A 55 3.20 5.09 -11.60
N LEU A 56 2.25 4.17 -11.85
CA LEU A 56 1.20 4.34 -12.86
C LEU A 56 0.19 5.45 -12.49
N ALA A 57 0.10 5.80 -11.20
CA ALA A 57 -0.80 6.83 -10.69
C ALA A 57 -0.33 8.27 -10.94
N ARG A 58 0.93 8.46 -11.37
CA ARG A 58 1.49 9.80 -11.61
C ARG A 58 0.68 10.55 -12.68
N GLY A 59 0.38 11.82 -12.40
CA GLY A 59 -0.37 12.70 -13.29
C GLY A 59 -1.87 12.41 -13.37
N LYS A 60 -2.39 11.41 -12.65
CA LYS A 60 -3.83 11.09 -12.59
C LYS A 60 -4.46 11.74 -11.36
N ARG A 61 -5.78 11.87 -11.38
CA ARG A 61 -6.56 12.40 -10.25
C ARG A 61 -7.48 11.33 -9.70
N SER A 62 -7.65 11.36 -8.38
CA SER A 62 -8.63 10.54 -7.69
C SER A 62 -9.86 11.37 -7.35
N LYS A 63 -11.04 10.73 -7.36
CA LYS A 63 -12.25 11.29 -6.75
C LYS A 63 -12.13 11.22 -5.22
N PRO A 64 -12.85 12.05 -4.47
CA PRO A 64 -12.92 11.89 -3.02
C PRO A 64 -13.49 10.50 -2.66
N VAL A 65 -12.90 9.87 -1.64
CA VAL A 65 -13.34 8.58 -1.09
C VAL A 65 -13.63 8.79 0.38
N VAL A 66 -14.91 8.74 0.73
CA VAL A 66 -15.40 9.00 2.09
C VAL A 66 -16.43 7.94 2.45
N GLY A 67 -16.26 7.30 3.61
CA GLY A 67 -17.19 6.31 4.13
C GLY A 67 -16.47 5.19 4.89
N THR A 68 -17.25 4.22 5.37
CA THR A 68 -16.73 2.97 5.93
C THR A 68 -16.74 1.91 4.85
N MET A 69 -15.55 1.42 4.48
CA MET A 69 -15.38 0.44 3.41
C MET A 69 -14.09 -0.34 3.60
N VAL A 70 -13.93 -1.47 2.90
CA VAL A 70 -12.67 -2.22 2.94
C VAL A 70 -11.59 -1.53 2.09
N PRO A 71 -10.29 -1.73 2.39
CA PRO A 71 -9.18 -1.16 1.61
C PRO A 71 -9.28 -1.37 0.09
N GLU A 72 -9.75 -2.55 -0.33
CA GLU A 72 -9.94 -2.87 -1.75
C GLU A 72 -10.97 -1.96 -2.42
N GLU A 73 -12.14 -1.80 -1.81
CA GLU A 73 -13.22 -0.93 -2.31
C GLU A 73 -12.77 0.52 -2.39
N ALA A 74 -12.05 1.00 -1.36
CA ALA A 74 -11.49 2.35 -1.36
C ALA A 74 -10.48 2.54 -2.49
N LEU A 75 -9.58 1.58 -2.69
CA LEU A 75 -8.60 1.64 -3.78
C LEU A 75 -9.31 1.62 -5.14
N GLN A 76 -10.29 0.73 -5.34
CA GLN A 76 -11.04 0.66 -6.58
C GLN A 76 -11.81 1.96 -6.87
N ALA A 77 -12.43 2.55 -5.84
CA ALA A 77 -13.08 3.85 -5.95
C ALA A 77 -12.11 4.96 -6.36
N MET A 78 -10.88 4.95 -5.83
CA MET A 78 -9.83 5.90 -6.21
C MET A 78 -9.38 5.75 -7.67
N LEU A 79 -9.32 4.51 -8.18
CA LEU A 79 -8.83 4.17 -9.52
C LEU A 79 -9.91 4.34 -10.61
N ASN A 80 -11.18 4.44 -10.23
CA ASN A 80 -12.30 4.56 -11.16
C ASN A 80 -12.13 5.75 -12.12
N GLY A 81 -12.23 5.49 -13.43
CA GLY A 81 -12.10 6.49 -14.49
C GLY A 81 -10.65 6.88 -14.81
N THR A 82 -9.66 6.21 -14.22
CA THR A 82 -8.23 6.54 -14.44
C THR A 82 -7.53 5.65 -15.47
N GLY A 83 -8.23 4.63 -16.00
CA GLY A 83 -7.66 3.60 -16.86
C GLY A 83 -6.70 2.66 -16.13
N LEU A 84 -6.83 2.59 -14.80
CA LEU A 84 -6.09 1.70 -13.92
C LEU A 84 -7.07 0.84 -13.14
N GLU A 85 -6.61 -0.33 -12.73
CA GLU A 85 -7.34 -1.27 -11.87
C GLU A 85 -6.41 -1.80 -10.78
N SER A 86 -6.99 -2.28 -9.68
CA SER A 86 -6.26 -3.00 -8.64
C SER A 86 -6.38 -4.49 -8.82
N ARG A 87 -5.33 -5.23 -8.50
CA ARG A 87 -5.32 -6.70 -8.41
C ARG A 87 -4.81 -7.11 -7.03
N PRO A 88 -5.40 -8.12 -6.38
CA PRO A 88 -4.87 -8.64 -5.14
C PRO A 88 -3.51 -9.31 -5.40
N ILE A 89 -2.57 -9.09 -4.48
CA ILE A 89 -1.28 -9.79 -4.39
C ILE A 89 -1.11 -10.34 -2.99
N LYS A 90 -0.06 -11.11 -2.73
CA LYS A 90 0.21 -11.65 -1.39
C LYS A 90 0.36 -10.48 -0.39
N GLY A 91 -0.67 -10.29 0.43
CA GLY A 91 -0.65 -9.32 1.51
C GLY A 91 -1.05 -7.89 1.17
N GLY A 92 -1.54 -7.61 -0.04
CA GLY A 92 -1.89 -6.25 -0.45
C GLY A 92 -2.43 -6.16 -1.88
N PHE A 93 -2.22 -5.03 -2.53
CA PHE A 93 -2.74 -4.75 -3.87
C PHE A 93 -1.64 -4.28 -4.84
N GLU A 94 -1.78 -4.64 -6.10
CA GLU A 94 -0.99 -4.12 -7.21
C GLU A 94 -1.87 -3.28 -8.12
N ILE A 95 -1.40 -2.08 -8.48
CA ILE A 95 -2.05 -1.25 -9.49
C ILE A 95 -1.51 -1.63 -10.87
N VAL A 96 -2.42 -1.97 -11.79
CA VAL A 96 -2.10 -2.28 -13.19
C VAL A 96 -2.93 -1.41 -14.14
N ARG A 97 -2.58 -1.41 -15.42
CA ARG A 97 -3.40 -0.75 -16.45
C ARG A 97 -4.62 -1.61 -16.73
N THR A 98 -5.80 -0.98 -16.82
CA THR A 98 -7.03 -1.68 -17.20
C THR A 98 -6.86 -2.30 -18.58
N ARG A 99 -7.11 -3.61 -18.70
CA ARG A 99 -7.18 -4.28 -20.00
C ARG A 99 -8.59 -4.12 -20.55
N VAL A 100 -8.80 -3.06 -21.32
CA VAL A 100 -10.00 -2.94 -22.15
C VAL A 100 -9.88 -4.01 -23.24
N ARG A 101 -10.78 -4.99 -23.23
CA ARG A 101 -10.98 -5.93 -24.35
C ARG A 101 -11.88 -5.30 -25.40
#